data_AF-A0A4Q5F328-F1
#
_entry.id   AF-A0A4Q5F328-F1
#
_cell.length_a   1.000
_cell.length_b   1.000
_cell.length_c   1.000
_cell.angle_alpha   90.00
_cell.angle_beta   90.00
_cell.angle_gamma   90.00
#
_symmetry.space_group_name_H-M   'P 1'
#
loop_
_entity.id
_entity.type
_entity.pdbx_description
1 polymer ?
#
loop_
_entity_poly.entity_id
_entity_poly.type
_entity_poly.pdbx_seq_one_letter_code
_entity_poly.pdbx_strand_id
1 'polypeptide(L)' 'MRCPYCEGKMRKGQLHAVGAGAGLEWKEGSESLRLNTDPELAARISGDRIAAYNCDFCRKIIVSYEY' A
#
# COMPACT_ATOMS: atom_id res chain seq x y z
N MET A 1 -5.32 17.36 -3.25
CA MET A 1 -5.53 16.91 -1.87
C MET A 1 -4.59 17.67 -0.94
N ARG A 2 -5.03 18.04 0.27
CA ARG A 2 -4.19 18.59 1.35
C ARG A 2 -3.83 17.47 2.33
N CYS A 3 -2.62 17.50 2.88
CA CYS A 3 -2.20 16.52 3.87
C CYS A 3 -3.03 16.68 5.16
N PRO A 4 -3.75 15.65 5.64
CA PRO A 4 -4.59 15.74 6.84
C PRO A 4 -3.78 15.91 8.14
N TYR A 5 -2.44 15.76 8.08
CA TYR A 5 -1.57 15.87 9.25
C TYR A 5 -0.87 17.23 9.38
N CYS A 6 -0.67 17.95 8.28
CA CYS A 6 0.13 19.18 8.27
C CYS A 6 -0.34 20.21 7.24
N GLU A 7 -1.44 19.94 6.55
CA GLU A 7 -2.06 20.79 5.52
C GLU A 7 -1.15 21.11 4.31
N GLY A 8 0.03 20.49 4.23
CA GLY A 8 0.94 20.60 3.10
C GLY A 8 0.32 20.10 1.80
N LYS A 9 0.87 20.59 0.68
CA LYS A 9 0.51 20.10 -0.67
C LYS A 9 0.84 18.62 -0.79
N MET A 10 -0.02 17.89 -1.51
CA MET A 10 0.20 16.50 -1.84
C MET A 10 0.32 16.31 -3.34
N ARG A 11 1.20 15.38 -3.74
CA ARG A 11 1.37 14.92 -5.13
C ARG A 11 0.81 13.51 -5.27
N LYS A 12 0.10 13.24 -6.37
CA LYS A 12 -0.38 11.89 -6.72
C LYS A 12 0.80 11.06 -7.22
N GLY A 13 0.80 9.77 -6.90
CA GLY A 13 1.80 8.80 -7.35
C GLY A 13 1.24 7.38 -7.33
N GLN A 14 2.12 6.42 -7.60
CA GLN A 14 1.83 4.98 -7.58
C GLN A 14 2.66 4.31 -6.49
N LEU A 15 2.09 3.30 -5.84
CA LEU A 15 2.83 2.40 -4.97
C LEU A 15 3.33 1.22 -5.79
N HIS A 16 4.53 0.78 -5.49
CA HIS A 16 5.11 -0.43 -6.04
C HIS A 16 5.56 -1.29 -4.87
N ALA A 17 5.10 -2.54 -4.81
CA ALA A 17 5.68 -3.52 -3.92
C ALA A 17 7.17 -3.67 -4.22
N VAL A 18 7.99 -3.66 -3.18
CA VAL A 18 9.43 -3.93 -3.26
C VAL A 18 9.66 -5.35 -2.76
N GLY A 19 10.35 -6.19 -3.55
CA GLY A 19 10.58 -7.62 -3.26
C GLY A 19 9.83 -8.56 -4.20
N ALA A 20 9.75 -9.85 -3.86
CA ALA A 20 9.15 -10.91 -4.70
C ALA A 20 7.59 -10.89 -4.75
N GLY A 21 6.98 -9.72 -4.61
CA GLY A 21 5.61 -9.43 -5.04
C GLY A 21 4.44 -10.05 -4.28
N ALA A 22 4.50 -11.22 -3.65
CA ALA A 22 3.27 -11.82 -3.13
C ALA A 22 3.52 -12.85 -2.03
N GLY A 23 3.20 -12.46 -0.80
CA GLY A 23 3.15 -13.39 0.31
C GLY A 23 2.70 -12.65 1.56
N LEU A 24 1.40 -12.37 1.67
CA LEU A 24 0.86 -12.14 3.00
C LEU A 24 0.98 -13.47 3.75
N GLU A 25 1.75 -13.45 4.82
CA GLU A 25 1.94 -14.60 5.70
C GLU A 25 1.18 -14.33 7.00
N TRP A 26 0.31 -15.26 7.39
CA TRP A 26 -0.15 -15.36 8.76
C TRP A 26 1.01 -15.89 9.60
N LYS A 27 1.29 -15.26 10.75
CA LYS A 27 2.33 -15.68 11.69
C LYS A 27 1.76 -15.77 13.09
N GLU A 28 1.84 -16.95 13.69
CA GLU A 28 1.45 -17.20 15.08
C GLU A 28 2.49 -18.14 15.73
N GLY A 29 3.28 -17.61 16.67
CA GLY A 29 4.39 -18.37 17.26
C GLY A 29 5.40 -18.84 16.21
N SER A 30 5.62 -20.16 16.13
CA SER A 30 6.47 -20.78 15.11
C SER A 30 5.71 -21.19 13.84
N GLU A 31 4.39 -21.00 13.79
CA GLU A 31 3.59 -21.31 12.62
C GLU A 31 3.62 -20.14 11.62
N SER A 32 3.74 -20.50 10.35
CA SER A 32 3.55 -19.56 9.25
C SER A 32 2.74 -20.20 8.13
N LEU A 33 1.66 -19.54 7.75
CA LEU A 33 0.80 -19.95 6.64
C LEU A 33 0.82 -18.86 5.58
N ARG A 34 1.13 -19.24 4.34
CA ARG A 34 1.05 -18.34 3.20
C ARG A 34 -0.39 -18.21 2.75
N LEU A 35 -0.81 -16.96 2.50
CA LEU A 35 -2.05 -16.71 1.81
C LEU A 35 -1.94 -17.24 0.38
N ASN A 36 -2.71 -18.28 0.06
CA ASN A 36 -2.85 -18.80 -1.30
C ASN A 36 -3.64 -17.74 -2.10
N THR A 37 -2.94 -16.86 -2.80
CA THR A 37 -3.54 -15.61 -3.31
C THR A 37 -4.15 -15.77 -4.70
N ASP A 38 -5.37 -15.22 -4.83
CA ASP A 38 -5.95 -14.80 -6.10
C ASP A 38 -5.03 -13.72 -6.75
N PRO A 39 -4.69 -13.83 -8.05
CA PRO A 39 -3.86 -12.84 -8.75
C PRO A 39 -4.34 -11.39 -8.64
N GLU A 40 -5.66 -11.16 -8.65
CA GLU A 40 -6.23 -9.81 -8.53
C GLU A 40 -6.01 -9.27 -7.11
N LEU A 41 -6.19 -10.11 -6.10
CA LEU A 41 -5.93 -9.75 -4.71
C LEU A 41 -4.45 -9.44 -4.47
N ALA A 42 -3.56 -10.26 -5.04
CA ALA A 42 -2.11 -10.06 -4.96
C ALA A 42 -1.68 -8.74 -5.62
N ALA A 43 -2.24 -8.42 -6.80
CA ALA A 43 -1.99 -7.16 -7.48
C ALA A 43 -2.42 -5.97 -6.62
N ARG A 44 -3.64 -6.00 -6.06
CA ARG A 44 -4.15 -4.93 -5.18
C ARG A 44 -3.27 -4.73 -3.94
N ILE A 45 -2.91 -5.80 -3.23
CA ILE A 45 -2.02 -5.73 -2.04
C ILE A 45 -0.63 -5.18 -2.42
N SER A 46 -0.16 -5.50 -3.63
CA SER A 46 1.12 -5.00 -4.15
C SER A 46 1.11 -3.52 -4.52
N GLY A 47 -0.01 -2.84 -4.32
CA GLY A 47 -0.18 -1.44 -4.68
C GLY A 47 -0.63 -1.22 -6.13
N ASP A 48 -0.91 -2.29 -6.89
CA ASP A 48 -1.49 -2.15 -8.23
C ASP A 48 -2.87 -1.49 -8.11
N ARG A 49 -3.10 -0.48 -8.95
CA ARG A 49 -4.34 0.33 -8.99
C ARG A 49 -4.70 1.09 -7.70
N ILE A 50 -3.82 1.14 -6.69
CA ILE A 50 -4.05 1.98 -5.51
C ILE A 50 -3.60 3.41 -5.80
N ALA A 51 -4.55 4.36 -5.78
CA ALA A 51 -4.21 5.78 -5.83
C ALA A 51 -3.49 6.19 -4.54
N ALA A 52 -2.26 6.67 -4.66
CA ALA A 52 -1.46 7.12 -3.53
C ALA A 52 -1.09 8.60 -3.65
N TYR A 53 -0.95 9.25 -2.50
CA TYR A 53 -0.61 10.67 -2.39
C TYR A 53 0.52 10.86 -1.40
N ASN A 54 1.59 11.52 -1.82
CA ASN A 54 2.73 11.85 -0.96
C ASN A 54 2.70 13.34 -0.59
N CYS A 55 2.89 13.67 0.69
CA CYS A 55 3.01 15.06 1.13
C CYS A 55 4.42 15.58 0.89
N ASP A 56 4.53 16.74 0.23
CA ASP A 56 5.84 17.33 -0.08
C ASP A 56 6.59 17.81 1.18
N PHE A 57 5.85 18.19 2.23
CA PHE A 57 6.41 18.71 3.48
C PHE A 57 6.76 17.60 4.48
N CYS A 58 5.76 16.89 5.00
CA CYS A 58 5.99 15.88 6.06
C CYS A 58 6.31 14.48 5.55
N ARG A 59 6.39 14.30 4.22
CA ARG A 59 6.78 13.05 3.53
C ARG A 59 5.87 11.84 3.74
N LYS A 60 4.77 11.98 4.50
CA LYS A 60 3.78 10.92 4.68
C LYS A 60 3.11 10.55 3.35
N ILE A 61 2.74 9.27 3.23
CA ILE A 61 1.98 8.72 2.11
C ILE A 61 0.58 8.37 2.61
N ILE A 62 -0.43 8.69 1.82
CA ILE A 62 -1.83 8.33 2.05
C ILE A 62 -2.32 7.54 0.85
N VAL A 63 -3.00 6.43 1.12
CA VAL A 63 -3.65 5.60 0.11
C VAL A 63 -5.14 5.90 0.10
N SER A 64 -5.71 6.06 -1.09
CA SER A 64 -7.17 6.12 -1.27
C SER A 64 -7.64 4.74 -1.70
N TYR A 65 -8.41 4.09 -0.83
CA TYR A 65 -9.19 2.92 -1.19
C TYR A 65 -10.49 3.45 -1.82
N GLU A 66 -10.48 3.72 -3.12
CA GLU A 66 -11.76 3.86 -3.84
C GLU A 66 -12.37 2.45 -3.90
N TYR A 67 -13.54 2.29 -3.28
CA TYR A 67 -14.35 1.07 -3.30
C TYR A 67 -15.09 0.94 -4.63
#